data_AF-A0A2Z2KT94-F1
#
_entry.id   AF-A0A2Z2KT94-F1
#
_cell.length_a   1.000
_cell.length_b   1.000
_cell.length_c   1.000
_cell.angle_alpha   90.00
_cell.angle_beta   90.00
_cell.angle_gamma   90.00
#
_symmetry.space_group_name_H-M   'P 1'
#
loop_
_entity.id
_entity.type
_entity.pdbx_description
1 polymer ?
#
loop_
_entity_poly.entity_id
_entity_poly.type
_entity_poly.pdbx_seq_one_letter_code
_entity_poly.pdbx_strand_id
1 'polypeptide(L)'
;MYNKCEDGAWGTSDYLDTKEKAIKLGVDYYEGESFWVGQIEPNNCGVGVNVDNILEDIHENVSSEIGSEIAEDYLCDVKSEHSEILEERLNEVLVKWMEEFSYTPSFFKMTNVEKIETIDL
;
A
#
# COMPACT_ATOMS: atom_id res chain seq x y z
N MET A 1 -9.22 -0.31 12.82
CA MET A 1 -9.09 -1.78 12.96
C MET A 1 -8.71 -2.14 14.38
N TYR A 2 -8.85 -3.42 14.76
CA TYR A 2 -8.33 -3.95 16.03
C TYR A 2 -7.54 -5.25 15.81
N ASN A 3 -6.56 -5.55 16.67
CA ASN A 3 -5.68 -6.72 16.53
C ASN A 3 -5.12 -7.19 17.89
N LYS A 4 -4.62 -8.43 17.99
CA LYS A 4 -3.92 -8.92 19.19
C LYS A 4 -2.48 -8.45 19.32
N CYS A 5 -1.85 -8.07 18.22
CA CYS A 5 -0.45 -7.67 18.18
C CYS A 5 -0.32 -6.16 17.91
N GLU A 6 0.69 -5.55 18.53
CA GLU A 6 1.04 -4.13 18.35
C GLU A 6 1.54 -3.85 16.94
N ASP A 7 2.47 -4.68 16.44
CA ASP A 7 3.35 -4.27 15.34
C ASP A 7 2.93 -4.76 13.96
N GLY A 8 3.05 -3.85 12.99
CA GLY A 8 3.22 -4.15 11.57
C GLY A 8 2.01 -3.96 10.65
N ALA A 9 2.06 -4.68 9.53
CA ALA A 9 0.96 -4.77 8.57
C ALA A 9 -0.13 -5.68 9.14
N TRP A 10 -1.33 -5.12 9.36
CA TRP A 10 -2.47 -5.87 9.90
C TRP A 10 -3.30 -6.42 8.74
N GLY A 11 -3.68 -7.70 8.82
CA GLY A 11 -4.54 -8.40 7.85
C GLY A 11 -6.03 -8.38 8.23
N THR A 12 -6.85 -9.05 7.42
CA THR A 12 -8.32 -9.03 7.39
C THR A 12 -9.05 -9.32 8.71
N SER A 13 -9.06 -8.33 9.60
CA SER A 13 -10.24 -8.04 10.42
C SER A 13 -11.12 -7.05 9.64
N ASP A 14 -12.43 -7.04 9.91
CA ASP A 14 -13.34 -6.08 9.28
C ASP A 14 -12.82 -4.64 9.50
N TYR A 15 -12.64 -3.91 8.41
CA TYR A 15 -12.30 -2.49 8.49
C TYR A 15 -13.54 -1.74 8.96
N LEU A 16 -13.38 -0.93 10.00
CA LEU A 16 -14.47 -0.20 10.63
C LEU A 16 -14.22 1.29 10.48
N ASP A 17 -15.27 2.02 10.07
CA ASP A 17 -15.19 3.45 9.74
C ASP A 17 -14.84 4.35 10.95
N THR A 18 -14.91 3.82 12.17
CA THR A 18 -14.76 4.60 13.40
C THR A 18 -14.01 3.81 14.47
N LYS A 19 -13.24 4.52 15.29
CA LYS A 19 -12.51 3.97 16.44
C LYS A 19 -13.45 3.30 17.45
N GLU A 20 -14.60 3.89 17.74
CA GLU A 20 -15.57 3.39 18.71
C GLU A 20 -16.12 2.01 18.31
N LYS A 21 -16.45 1.82 17.03
CA LYS A 21 -16.86 0.51 16.50
C LYS A 21 -15.74 -0.54 16.65
N ALA A 22 -14.49 -0.14 16.39
CA ALA A 22 -13.34 -1.03 16.51
C ALA A 22 -13.07 -1.45 17.96
N ILE A 23 -13.20 -0.52 18.91
CA ILE A 23 -13.11 -0.83 20.34
C ILE A 23 -14.24 -1.78 20.74
N LYS A 24 -15.49 -1.46 20.39
CA LYS A 24 -16.64 -2.28 20.77
C LYS A 24 -16.51 -3.73 20.30
N LEU A 25 -16.18 -3.93 19.02
CA LEU A 25 -15.99 -5.27 18.47
C LEU A 25 -14.77 -5.97 19.06
N GLY A 26 -13.68 -5.25 19.34
CA GLY A 26 -12.53 -5.80 20.03
C GLY A 26 -12.83 -6.26 21.45
N VAL A 27 -13.63 -5.50 22.22
CA VAL A 27 -14.10 -5.90 23.56
C VAL A 27 -14.95 -7.17 23.50
N ASP A 28 -15.92 -7.22 22.58
CA ASP A 28 -16.78 -8.38 22.39
C ASP A 28 -15.97 -9.64 21.99
N TYR A 29 -14.89 -9.47 21.22
CA TYR A 29 -14.10 -10.57 20.68
C TYR A 29 -12.98 -11.05 21.63
N TYR A 30 -12.44 -10.15 22.46
CA TYR A 30 -11.30 -10.40 23.34
C TYR A 30 -11.64 -10.24 24.82
N GLU A 31 -12.86 -10.61 25.22
CA GLU A 31 -13.39 -10.47 26.58
C GLU A 31 -12.36 -10.89 27.66
N GLY A 32 -12.04 -9.97 28.56
CA GLY A 32 -11.09 -10.20 29.66
C GLY A 32 -9.59 -10.13 29.27
N GLU A 33 -9.27 -9.84 28.02
CA GLU A 33 -7.91 -9.64 27.53
C GLU A 33 -7.70 -8.27 26.89
N SER A 34 -6.45 -7.78 26.91
CA SER A 34 -6.10 -6.57 26.18
C SER A 34 -5.98 -6.80 24.66
N PHE A 35 -6.17 -5.74 23.87
CA PHE A 35 -5.99 -5.75 22.41
C PHE A 35 -5.50 -4.39 21.92
N TRP A 36 -5.20 -4.27 20.62
CA TRP A 36 -4.71 -3.04 19.99
C TRP A 36 -5.75 -2.49 19.02
N VAL A 37 -5.86 -1.17 18.92
CA VAL A 37 -6.67 -0.45 17.95
C VAL A 37 -5.76 0.47 17.15
N GLY A 38 -5.94 0.51 15.83
CA GLY A 38 -5.12 1.32 14.94
C GLY A 38 -5.91 1.91 13.78
N GLN A 39 -5.35 2.97 13.20
CA GLN A 39 -5.82 3.63 11.99
C GLN A 39 -5.07 3.10 10.77
N ILE A 40 -5.79 2.76 9.70
CA ILE A 40 -5.19 2.38 8.42
C ILE A 40 -4.44 3.57 7.85
N GLU A 41 -3.19 3.36 7.45
CA GLU A 41 -2.47 4.30 6.62
C GLU A 41 -2.83 4.04 5.15
N PRO A 42 -3.53 4.96 4.45
CA PRO A 42 -4.09 4.69 3.12
C PRO A 42 -3.04 4.38 2.04
N ASN A 43 -1.78 4.79 2.25
CA ASN A 43 -0.79 4.91 1.18
C ASN A 43 0.50 4.10 1.40
N ASN A 44 0.58 3.21 2.39
CA ASN A 44 1.90 2.81 2.91
C ASN A 44 2.22 1.32 2.90
N CYS A 45 1.74 0.60 1.88
CA CYS A 45 2.11 -0.79 1.64
C CYS A 45 3.10 -1.01 0.48
N GLY A 46 3.71 0.05 -0.08
CA GLY A 46 4.63 -0.08 -1.23
C GLY A 46 3.96 -0.63 -2.49
N VAL A 47 2.62 -0.61 -2.53
CA VAL A 47 1.82 -1.06 -3.67
C VAL A 47 1.75 0.11 -4.64
N GLY A 48 2.49 -0.01 -5.73
CA GLY A 48 2.58 1.03 -6.74
C GLY A 48 3.57 0.65 -7.83
N VAL A 49 3.57 1.45 -8.87
CA VAL A 49 4.55 1.39 -9.96
C VAL A 49 5.70 2.33 -9.63
N ASN A 50 6.93 1.88 -9.83
CA ASN A 50 8.11 2.73 -9.89
C ASN A 50 8.41 2.99 -11.37
N VAL A 51 8.19 4.23 -11.81
CA VAL A 51 8.35 4.59 -13.23
C VAL A 51 9.80 4.60 -13.69
N ASP A 52 10.74 4.95 -12.82
CA ASP A 52 12.16 4.96 -13.16
C ASP A 52 12.62 3.56 -13.61
N ASN A 53 12.22 2.52 -12.85
CA ASN A 53 12.50 1.13 -13.21
C ASN A 53 11.85 0.74 -14.55
N ILE A 54 10.61 1.19 -14.82
CA ILE A 54 9.94 0.90 -16.10
C ILE A 54 10.66 1.56 -17.27
N LEU A 55 11.10 2.81 -17.10
CA LEU A 55 11.81 3.53 -18.15
C LEU A 55 13.17 2.88 -18.44
N GLU A 56 13.87 2.41 -17.39
CA GLU A 56 15.11 1.63 -17.51
C GLU A 56 14.87 0.31 -18.24
N ASP A 57 13.85 -0.46 -17.83
CA ASP A 57 13.47 -1.71 -18.51
C ASP A 57 13.17 -1.47 -20.01
N ILE A 58 12.47 -0.39 -20.34
CA ILE A 58 12.17 -0.03 -21.73
C ILE A 58 13.46 0.32 -22.50
N HIS A 59 14.35 1.11 -21.90
CA HIS A 59 15.63 1.48 -22.51
C HIS A 59 16.49 0.23 -22.78
N GLU A 60 16.60 -0.68 -21.81
CA GLU A 60 17.36 -1.92 -21.97
C GLU A 60 16.78 -2.81 -23.08
N ASN A 61 15.45 -2.96 -23.12
CA ASN A 61 14.79 -3.73 -24.16
C ASN A 61 15.09 -3.18 -25.56
N VAL A 62 14.95 -1.86 -25.76
CA VAL A 62 15.25 -1.21 -27.04
C VAL A 62 16.73 -1.34 -27.40
N SER A 63 17.63 -1.13 -26.43
CA SER A 63 19.07 -1.28 -26.61
C SER A 63 19.45 -2.71 -27.03
N SER A 64 18.78 -3.72 -26.49
CA SER A 64 19.02 -5.12 -26.84
C SER A 64 18.58 -5.47 -28.27
N GLU A 65 17.53 -4.83 -28.77
CA GLU A 65 16.97 -5.09 -30.10
C GLU A 65 17.69 -4.33 -31.21
N ILE A 66 18.01 -3.05 -30.96
CA ILE A 66 18.49 -2.12 -31.98
C ILE A 66 20.00 -1.85 -31.86
N GLY A 67 20.62 -2.20 -30.72
CA GLY A 67 22.02 -1.94 -30.41
C GLY A 67 22.17 -0.72 -29.49
N SER A 68 22.98 -0.87 -28.44
CA SER A 68 23.17 0.14 -27.40
C SER A 68 23.72 1.46 -27.95
N GLU A 69 24.52 1.43 -29.01
CA GLU A 69 25.07 2.65 -29.63
C GLU A 69 24.01 3.49 -30.36
N ILE A 70 22.90 2.89 -30.78
CA ILE A 70 21.81 3.60 -31.46
C ILE A 70 20.77 4.06 -30.43
N ALA A 71 20.56 3.26 -29.38
CA ALA A 71 19.56 3.52 -28.35
C ALA A 71 20.06 4.37 -27.18
N GLU A 72 21.35 4.76 -27.17
CA GLU A 72 22.04 5.42 -26.04
C GLU A 72 21.25 6.59 -25.43
N ASP A 73 20.68 7.48 -26.25
CA ASP A 73 19.97 8.67 -25.76
C ASP A 73 18.47 8.44 -25.46
N TYR A 74 17.94 7.25 -25.76
CA TYR A 74 16.51 6.99 -25.64
C TYR A 74 16.09 6.89 -24.17
N LEU A 75 15.22 7.80 -23.73
CA LEU A 75 14.69 7.89 -22.36
C LEU A 75 15.73 8.24 -21.26
N CYS A 76 16.98 8.58 -21.59
CA CYS A 76 17.98 8.96 -20.58
C CYS A 76 17.73 10.33 -19.92
N ASP A 77 17.07 11.26 -20.62
CA ASP A 77 16.82 12.63 -20.14
C ASP A 77 15.34 12.90 -19.86
N VAL A 78 14.60 11.89 -19.38
CA VAL A 78 13.22 12.09 -18.94
C VAL A 78 13.21 13.05 -17.76
N LYS A 79 12.50 14.17 -17.91
CA LYS A 79 12.33 15.15 -16.85
C LYS A 79 11.54 14.55 -15.69
N SER A 80 11.94 14.87 -14.46
CA SER A 80 11.26 14.39 -13.25
C SER A 80 9.77 14.73 -13.24
N GLU A 81 9.36 15.90 -13.72
CA GLU A 81 7.93 16.24 -13.75
C GLU A 81 7.14 15.35 -14.73
N HIS A 82 7.80 14.82 -15.77
CA HIS A 82 7.15 13.92 -16.71
C HIS A 82 7.08 12.48 -16.18
N SER A 83 8.11 12.00 -15.47
CA SER A 83 8.09 10.67 -14.83
C SER A 83 7.08 10.63 -13.69
N GLU A 84 6.97 11.68 -12.89
CA GLU A 84 5.94 11.81 -11.84
C GLU A 84 4.51 11.73 -12.40
N ILE A 85 4.23 12.45 -13.50
CA ILE A 85 2.93 12.40 -14.18
C ILE A 85 2.63 11.00 -14.73
N LEU A 86 3.65 10.31 -15.26
CA LEU A 86 3.50 8.94 -15.74
C LEU A 86 3.20 7.99 -14.58
N GLU A 87 3.87 8.17 -13.43
CA GLU A 87 3.72 7.33 -12.26
C GLU A 87 2.32 7.44 -11.65
N GLU A 88 1.81 8.67 -11.51
CA GLU A 88 0.44 8.92 -11.08
C GLU A 88 -0.57 8.17 -11.97
N ARG A 89 -0.43 8.30 -13.30
CA ARG A 89 -1.34 7.66 -14.26
C ARG A 89 -1.27 6.13 -14.23
N LEU A 90 -0.07 5.56 -14.11
CA LEU A 90 0.08 4.10 -14.04
C LEU A 90 -0.46 3.55 -12.72
N ASN A 91 -0.29 4.28 -11.62
CA ASN A 91 -0.89 3.92 -10.34
C ASN A 91 -2.42 3.96 -10.37
N GLU A 92 -3.04 4.94 -11.04
CA GLU A 92 -4.49 4.93 -11.24
C GLU A 92 -4.98 3.69 -12.01
N VAL A 93 -4.24 3.28 -13.04
CA VAL A 93 -4.55 2.07 -13.83
C VAL A 93 -4.38 0.82 -12.96
N LEU A 94 -3.30 0.73 -12.21
CA LEU A 94 -3.01 -0.38 -11.31
C LEU A 94 -4.12 -0.52 -10.26
N VAL A 95 -4.54 0.57 -9.62
CA VAL A 95 -5.62 0.57 -8.62
C VAL A 95 -6.93 0.06 -9.21
N LYS A 96 -7.34 0.59 -10.37
CA LYS A 96 -8.58 0.13 -11.04
C LYS A 96 -8.52 -1.36 -11.38
N TRP A 97 -7.39 -1.84 -11.87
CA TRP A 97 -7.20 -3.26 -12.16
C TRP A 97 -7.26 -4.12 -10.88
N MET A 98 -6.64 -3.66 -9.79
CA MET A 98 -6.70 -4.36 -8.51
C MET A 98 -8.14 -4.44 -7.97
N GLU A 99 -8.92 -3.37 -8.10
CA GLU A 99 -10.33 -3.35 -7.70
C GLU A 99 -11.18 -4.29 -8.56
N GLU A 100 -11.00 -4.25 -9.89
CA GLU A 100 -11.76 -5.06 -10.85
C GLU A 100 -11.58 -6.57 -10.61
N PHE A 101 -10.37 -6.99 -10.28
CA PHE A 101 -10.02 -8.40 -10.13
C PHE A 101 -9.82 -8.84 -8.67
N SER A 102 -10.19 -7.99 -7.71
CA SER A 102 -10.07 -8.29 -6.26
C SER A 102 -8.63 -8.60 -5.81
N TYR A 103 -7.65 -7.90 -6.37
CA TYR A 103 -6.24 -7.92 -5.96
C TYR A 103 -5.85 -6.76 -5.04
N THR A 104 -6.82 -5.93 -4.61
CA THR A 104 -6.56 -4.90 -3.60
C THR A 104 -5.94 -5.54 -2.36
N PRO A 105 -4.85 -4.97 -1.80
CA PRO A 105 -4.19 -5.52 -0.62
C PRO A 105 -5.18 -5.76 0.52
N SER A 106 -5.06 -6.93 1.14
CA SER A 106 -5.84 -7.30 2.32
C SER A 106 -5.08 -6.99 3.62
N PHE A 107 -3.93 -6.35 3.50
CA PHE A 107 -3.01 -5.98 4.57
C PHE A 107 -2.75 -4.47 4.54
N PHE A 108 -2.58 -3.89 5.73
CA PHE A 108 -2.49 -2.43 5.88
C PHE A 108 -1.44 -2.07 6.89
N LYS A 109 -0.61 -1.08 6.55
CA LYS A 109 0.24 -0.44 7.56
C LYS A 109 -0.65 0.38 8.49
N MET A 110 -0.37 0.26 9.78
CA MET A 110 -1.14 0.93 10.83
C MET A 110 -0.40 2.14 11.37
N THR A 111 -1.17 3.18 11.67
CA THR A 111 -0.74 4.38 12.38
C THR A 111 -1.63 4.59 13.59
N ASN A 112 -1.22 5.45 14.53
CA ASN A 112 -1.99 5.78 15.74
C ASN A 112 -2.47 4.53 16.49
N VAL A 113 -1.57 3.56 16.68
CA VAL A 113 -1.84 2.30 17.36
C VAL A 113 -1.85 2.52 18.88
N GLU A 114 -2.90 2.04 19.55
CA GLU A 114 -3.04 2.12 21.00
C GLU A 114 -3.54 0.80 21.59
N LYS A 115 -3.19 0.53 22.85
CA LYS A 115 -3.63 -0.65 23.58
C LYS A 115 -4.92 -0.35 24.34
N ILE A 116 -5.89 -1.26 24.25
CA ILE A 116 -7.15 -1.25 24.99
C ILE A 116 -7.11 -2.38 26.02
N GLU A 117 -7.31 -2.04 27.30
CA GLU A 117 -7.51 -2.99 28.38
C GLU A 117 -9.03 -3.20 28.58
N THR A 118 -9.50 -4.44 28.48
CA THR A 118 -10.92 -4.78 28.64
C THR A 118 -11.34 -4.93 30.09
N ILE A 119 -10.37 -5.03 31.01
CA ILE A 119 -10.58 -5.29 32.43
C ILE A 119 -11.18 -4.05 33.15
N ASP A 120 -11.11 -2.88 32.51
CA ASP A 120 -11.55 -1.58 33.04
C ASP A 120 -12.78 -0.99 32.30
N LEU A 121 -13.41 -1.73 31.37
CA LEU A 121 -14.55 -1.30 30.53
C LEU A 121 -15.82 -2.09 30.85
#